data_AF-A0A973RV77-F1
#
_entry.id   AF-A0A973RV77-F1
#
_cell.length_a   1.000
_cell.length_b   1.000
_cell.length_c   1.000
_cell.angle_alpha   90.00
_cell.angle_beta   90.00
_cell.angle_gamma   90.00
#
_symmetry.space_group_name_H-M   'P 1'
#
loop_
_entity.id
_entity.type
_entity.pdbx_description
1 polymer ?
#
loop_
_entity_poly.entity_id
_entity_poly.type
_entity_poly.pdbx_seq_one_letter_code
_entity_poly.pdbx_strand_id
1 'polypeptide(L)'
;MAKTAPLRPRPSLAAGPMASLAGLLREWLPRQRWFAGKDRPVTDLGLLSMTELFPGCLHLLVHTGPSGVPAPSGATPAGDCYQLLLGVRRHVSPRLGRALIGRAEEGPLAGLTVYDALQDPRSAQLLLERLRQPGAAGPLRFEADPSVHVPAGLVPRVLEAEQSNSSLVYGDEFILKVFRRVQPGINPDLEVPGALAGQGCGRVPALVAWFHTTHPQEATLGVLQPFLPDASDGWALALQALAAGDEFTVQARELGRATAEVHLALAAAFPAGAHDESVRTAAAMTERLDAAAH
;
A
#
# COMPACT_ATOMS: atom_id res chain seq x y z
N MET A 1 -9.32 -47.98 24.51
CA MET A 1 -9.40 -46.49 24.49
C MET A 1 -7.96 -46.00 24.56
N ALA A 2 -7.36 -45.25 23.65
CA ALA A 2 -7.82 -44.26 22.69
C ALA A 2 -7.08 -44.43 21.35
N LYS A 3 -7.78 -44.17 20.22
CA LYS A 3 -7.18 -44.07 18.88
C LYS A 3 -7.00 -42.58 18.59
N THR A 4 -5.76 -42.10 18.63
CA THR A 4 -5.39 -40.76 18.18
C THR A 4 -5.13 -40.82 16.68
N ALA A 5 -6.06 -40.29 15.88
CA ALA A 5 -5.86 -40.10 14.44
C ALA A 5 -5.18 -38.74 14.23
N PRO A 6 -4.08 -38.64 13.46
CA PRO A 6 -3.55 -37.35 13.05
C PRO A 6 -4.49 -36.72 12.01
N LEU A 7 -5.06 -35.56 12.34
CA LEU A 7 -5.80 -34.72 11.40
C LEU A 7 -4.84 -34.25 10.32
N ARG A 8 -4.87 -34.90 9.15
CA ARG A 8 -4.34 -34.32 7.91
C ARG A 8 -5.27 -33.19 7.47
N PRO A 9 -4.77 -32.00 7.11
CA PRO A 9 -5.62 -31.00 6.45
C PRO A 9 -6.01 -31.52 5.07
N ARG A 10 -7.32 -31.71 4.84
CA ARG A 10 -7.88 -31.88 3.50
C ARG A 10 -7.96 -30.50 2.84
N PRO A 11 -7.52 -30.32 1.58
CA PRO A 11 -7.84 -29.13 0.83
C PRO A 11 -9.31 -29.22 0.40
N SER A 12 -10.22 -28.57 1.13
CA SER A 12 -11.56 -28.34 0.61
C SER A 12 -11.52 -27.12 -0.31
N LEU A 13 -11.62 -27.35 -1.61
CA LEU A 13 -12.13 -26.38 -2.59
C LEU A 13 -13.62 -26.11 -2.29
N ALA A 14 -13.92 -25.59 -1.09
CA ALA A 14 -15.18 -24.94 -0.78
C ALA A 14 -15.12 -23.55 -1.42
N ALA A 15 -16.17 -23.13 -2.11
CA ALA A 15 -16.27 -21.86 -2.82
C ALA A 15 -15.66 -20.72 -1.98
N GLY A 16 -14.46 -20.28 -2.37
CA GLY A 16 -13.73 -19.26 -1.63
C GLY A 16 -14.49 -17.93 -1.63
N PRO A 17 -14.06 -16.96 -0.82
CA PRO A 17 -14.62 -15.59 -0.82
C PRO A 17 -14.64 -14.96 -2.23
N MET A 18 -13.82 -15.44 -3.16
CA MET A 18 -13.87 -15.04 -4.56
C MET A 18 -15.17 -15.37 -5.29
N ALA A 19 -15.91 -16.40 -4.88
CA ALA A 19 -17.25 -16.66 -5.41
C ALA A 19 -18.19 -15.47 -5.15
N SER A 20 -18.00 -14.74 -4.05
CA SER A 20 -18.77 -13.54 -3.72
C SER A 20 -18.18 -12.25 -4.31
N LEU A 21 -16.85 -12.19 -4.48
CA LEU A 21 -16.14 -10.93 -4.74
C LEU A 21 -15.71 -10.75 -6.20
N ALA A 22 -15.54 -11.81 -6.98
CA ALA A 22 -14.90 -11.71 -8.30
C ALA A 22 -15.65 -10.76 -9.24
N GLY A 23 -16.97 -10.89 -9.36
CA GLY A 23 -17.78 -10.00 -10.21
C GLY A 23 -17.68 -8.54 -9.77
N LEU A 24 -17.88 -8.29 -8.48
CA LEU A 24 -17.80 -6.95 -7.89
C LEU A 24 -16.43 -6.29 -8.12
N LEU A 25 -15.34 -7.02 -7.88
CA LEU A 25 -13.99 -6.48 -8.02
C LEU A 25 -13.60 -6.26 -9.49
N ARG A 26 -14.04 -7.10 -10.42
CA ARG A 26 -13.80 -6.89 -11.87
C ARG A 26 -14.41 -5.59 -12.37
N GLU A 27 -15.57 -5.21 -11.86
CA GLU A 27 -16.23 -3.95 -12.23
C GLU A 27 -15.64 -2.74 -11.51
N TRP A 28 -15.27 -2.91 -10.24
CA TRP A 28 -14.84 -1.81 -9.38
C TRP A 28 -13.38 -1.42 -9.59
N LEU A 29 -12.46 -2.38 -9.77
CA LEU A 29 -11.02 -2.12 -9.91
C LEU A 29 -10.68 -1.16 -11.07
N PRO A 30 -11.22 -1.33 -12.30
CA PRO A 30 -10.92 -0.43 -13.42
C PRO A 30 -11.32 1.03 -13.19
N ARG A 31 -12.29 1.27 -12.30
CA ARG A 31 -12.76 2.62 -11.95
C ARG A 31 -11.82 3.34 -10.97
N GLN A 32 -10.84 2.63 -10.40
CA GLN A 32 -9.93 3.18 -9.42
C GLN A 32 -8.78 3.92 -10.10
N ARG A 33 -8.45 5.12 -9.58
CA ARG A 33 -7.37 5.94 -10.15
C ARG A 33 -6.00 5.26 -10.07
N TRP A 34 -5.76 4.46 -9.03
CA TRP A 34 -4.53 3.74 -8.76
C TRP A 34 -4.41 2.38 -9.48
N PHE A 35 -5.48 1.92 -10.15
CA PHE A 35 -5.42 0.70 -10.93
C PHE A 35 -4.62 0.94 -12.22
N ALA A 36 -3.60 0.12 -12.49
CA ALA A 36 -2.70 0.34 -13.61
C ALA A 36 -3.27 -0.18 -14.95
N GLY A 37 -4.19 -1.16 -14.92
CA GLY A 37 -4.74 -1.81 -16.11
C GLY A 37 -5.94 -1.11 -16.75
N LYS A 38 -6.04 0.23 -16.72
CA LYS A 38 -7.26 0.97 -17.14
C LYS A 38 -7.71 0.69 -18.57
N ASP A 39 -6.80 0.29 -19.44
CA ASP A 39 -7.06 0.03 -20.86
C ASP A 39 -7.32 -1.44 -21.19
N ARG A 40 -7.41 -2.32 -20.18
CA ARG A 40 -7.61 -3.76 -20.38
C ARG A 40 -8.73 -4.29 -19.48
N PRO A 41 -9.66 -5.12 -20.01
CA PRO A 41 -10.65 -5.77 -19.17
C PRO A 41 -9.94 -6.67 -18.14
N VAL A 42 -10.41 -6.65 -16.89
CA VAL A 42 -9.94 -7.56 -15.84
C VAL A 42 -10.55 -8.93 -16.10
N THR A 43 -9.88 -9.74 -16.92
CA THR A 43 -10.35 -11.09 -17.28
C THR A 43 -10.07 -12.09 -16.17
N ASP A 44 -8.83 -12.07 -15.66
CA ASP A 44 -8.37 -12.98 -14.62
C ASP A 44 -8.14 -12.23 -13.31
N LEU A 45 -8.84 -12.67 -12.28
CA LEU A 45 -8.69 -12.19 -10.92
C LEU A 45 -8.70 -13.39 -9.98
N GLY A 46 -7.63 -13.54 -9.20
CA GLY A 46 -7.55 -14.58 -8.19
C GLY A 46 -7.03 -14.06 -6.87
N LEU A 47 -7.37 -14.80 -5.83
CA LEU A 47 -7.05 -14.46 -4.45
C LEU A 47 -5.75 -15.12 -4.05
N LEU A 48 -4.77 -14.31 -3.66
CA LEU A 48 -3.49 -14.77 -3.15
C LEU A 48 -3.53 -14.94 -1.64
N SER A 49 -4.19 -14.02 -0.93
CA SER A 49 -4.30 -14.05 0.53
C SER A 49 -5.55 -13.34 0.99
N MET A 50 -6.15 -13.80 2.08
CA MET A 50 -7.21 -13.11 2.80
C MET A 50 -6.97 -13.23 4.29
N THR A 51 -7.08 -12.11 5.01
CA THR A 51 -6.99 -12.04 6.47
C THR A 51 -8.09 -11.12 6.99
N GLU A 52 -8.90 -11.58 7.94
CA GLU A 52 -9.81 -10.69 8.66
C GLU A 52 -9.00 -9.91 9.71
N LEU A 53 -8.86 -8.60 9.54
CA LEU A 53 -8.10 -7.74 10.44
C LEU A 53 -8.86 -7.48 11.73
N PHE A 54 -10.16 -7.30 11.61
CA PHE A 54 -11.13 -7.13 12.69
C PHE A 54 -12.52 -7.51 12.15
N PRO A 55 -13.50 -7.81 13.02
CA PRO A 55 -14.80 -8.31 12.59
C PRO A 55 -15.44 -7.46 11.47
N GLY A 56 -15.61 -8.08 10.30
CA GLY A 56 -16.19 -7.47 9.11
C GLY A 56 -15.24 -6.58 8.30
N CYS A 57 -13.92 -6.65 8.52
CA CYS A 57 -12.91 -6.01 7.68
C CYS A 57 -11.88 -7.02 7.19
N LEU A 58 -11.89 -7.26 5.88
CA LEU A 58 -11.05 -8.22 5.20
C LEU A 58 -9.90 -7.50 4.50
N HIS A 59 -8.68 -7.88 4.81
CA HIS A 59 -7.50 -7.58 4.00
C HIS A 59 -7.34 -8.67 2.95
N LEU A 60 -7.21 -8.27 1.69
CA LEU A 60 -7.03 -9.16 0.55
C LEU A 60 -5.79 -8.77 -0.25
N LEU A 61 -5.09 -9.78 -0.74
CA LEU A 61 -4.16 -9.66 -1.85
C LEU A 61 -4.76 -10.37 -3.05
N VAL A 62 -4.98 -9.62 -4.13
CA VAL A 62 -5.55 -10.14 -5.38
C VAL A 62 -4.55 -9.98 -6.51
N HIS A 63 -4.44 -10.99 -7.37
CA HIS A 63 -3.68 -10.87 -8.61
C HIS A 63 -4.62 -10.52 -9.76
N THR A 64 -4.15 -9.69 -10.68
CA THR A 64 -4.79 -9.44 -11.97
C THR A 64 -3.80 -9.69 -13.10
N GLY A 65 -4.18 -10.50 -14.07
CA GLY A 65 -3.31 -10.87 -15.19
C GLY A 65 -3.42 -12.37 -15.50
N PRO A 66 -2.95 -12.78 -16.69
CA PRO A 66 -3.05 -14.17 -17.10
C PRO A 66 -2.35 -15.06 -16.08
N SER A 67 -3.05 -16.08 -15.59
CA SER A 67 -2.47 -17.10 -14.70
C SER A 67 -1.35 -17.84 -15.42
N GLY A 68 -0.14 -17.28 -15.40
CA GLY A 68 1.05 -17.94 -15.91
C GLY A 68 1.41 -19.12 -15.01
N VAL A 69 1.77 -20.26 -15.62
CA VAL A 69 2.43 -21.36 -14.93
C VAL A 69 3.63 -20.77 -14.18
N PRO A 70 3.80 -21.04 -12.86
CA PRO A 70 4.98 -20.57 -12.14
C PRO A 70 6.23 -21.01 -12.89
N ALA A 71 7.06 -20.04 -13.29
CA ALA A 71 8.31 -20.37 -13.94
C ALA A 71 9.13 -21.27 -13.00
N PRO A 72 9.85 -22.29 -13.52
CA PRO A 72 10.67 -23.18 -12.69
C PRO A 72 11.74 -22.46 -11.85
N SER A 73 11.95 -21.16 -12.08
CA SER A 73 12.85 -20.27 -11.33
C SER A 73 12.22 -19.62 -10.09
N GLY A 74 10.96 -19.90 -9.73
CA GLY A 74 10.29 -19.21 -8.60
C GLY A 74 9.94 -17.75 -8.90
N ALA A 75 9.91 -17.35 -10.17
CA ALA A 75 9.50 -16.00 -10.57
C ALA A 75 8.00 -15.80 -10.33
N THR A 76 7.64 -14.61 -9.87
CA THR A 76 6.24 -14.19 -9.69
C THR A 76 5.43 -14.40 -10.97
N PRO A 77 4.19 -14.90 -10.87
CA PRO A 77 3.31 -15.03 -12.03
C PRO A 77 3.16 -13.69 -12.74
N ALA A 78 3.06 -13.72 -14.07
CA ALA A 78 2.89 -12.53 -14.90
C ALA A 78 1.56 -11.84 -14.54
N GLY A 79 1.62 -10.74 -13.78
CA GLY A 79 0.45 -10.01 -13.35
C GLY A 79 0.75 -9.01 -12.25
N ASP A 80 -0.20 -8.13 -11.99
CA ASP A 80 -0.12 -7.15 -10.90
C ASP A 80 -0.78 -7.71 -9.64
N CYS A 81 -0.12 -7.53 -8.50
CA CYS A 81 -0.70 -7.80 -7.19
C CYS A 81 -1.30 -6.51 -6.62
N TYR A 82 -2.53 -6.57 -6.14
CA TYR A 82 -3.22 -5.46 -5.50
C TYR A 82 -3.65 -5.81 -4.07
N GLN A 83 -3.44 -4.85 -3.17
CA GLN A 83 -3.93 -4.89 -1.80
C GLN A 83 -5.27 -4.16 -1.70
N LEU A 84 -6.25 -4.84 -1.09
CA LEU A 84 -7.58 -4.31 -0.84
C LEU A 84 -7.93 -4.46 0.65
N LEU A 85 -8.50 -3.41 1.25
CA LEU A 85 -9.17 -3.51 2.54
C LEU A 85 -10.66 -3.36 2.31
N LEU A 86 -11.42 -4.42 2.57
CA LEU A 86 -12.84 -4.52 2.28
C LEU A 86 -13.64 -4.59 3.57
N GLY A 87 -14.59 -3.67 3.74
CA GLY A 87 -15.62 -3.79 4.76
C GLY A 87 -16.78 -4.64 4.25
N VAL A 88 -17.28 -5.55 5.09
CA VAL A 88 -18.42 -6.42 4.77
C VAL A 88 -19.49 -6.34 5.86
N ARG A 89 -20.68 -5.85 5.52
CA ARG A 89 -21.80 -5.67 6.47
C ARG A 89 -23.16 -5.87 5.81
N ARG A 90 -24.17 -6.31 6.57
CA ARG A 90 -25.56 -6.42 6.06
C ARG A 90 -26.15 -5.07 5.69
N HIS A 91 -25.96 -4.08 6.56
CA HIS A 91 -26.48 -2.74 6.39
C HIS A 91 -25.33 -1.73 6.52
N VAL A 92 -25.23 -0.86 5.52
CA VAL A 92 -24.19 0.16 5.43
C VAL A 92 -24.88 1.52 5.49
N SER A 93 -24.27 2.47 6.20
CA SER A 93 -24.79 3.84 6.25
C SER A 93 -24.79 4.46 4.85
N PRO A 94 -25.85 5.18 4.43
CA PRO A 94 -25.87 5.90 3.14
C PRO A 94 -24.68 6.84 2.93
N ARG A 95 -24.03 7.29 4.01
CA ARG A 95 -22.84 8.14 3.98
C ARG A 95 -21.62 7.49 3.33
N LEU A 96 -21.58 6.16 3.23
CA LEU A 96 -20.50 5.41 2.59
C LEU A 96 -20.70 5.22 1.08
N GLY A 97 -21.61 5.99 0.45
CA GLY A 97 -21.93 5.83 -0.98
C GLY A 97 -20.72 5.79 -1.91
N ARG A 98 -19.70 6.64 -1.69
CA ARG A 98 -18.45 6.65 -2.49
C ARG A 98 -17.54 5.45 -2.23
N ALA A 99 -17.68 4.81 -1.07
CA ALA A 99 -16.91 3.62 -0.69
C ALA A 99 -17.52 2.33 -1.24
N LEU A 100 -18.78 2.38 -1.70
CA LEU A 100 -19.53 1.19 -2.07
C LEU A 100 -18.90 0.47 -3.26
N ILE A 101 -18.63 -0.82 -3.08
CA ILE A 101 -18.18 -1.71 -4.15
C ILE A 101 -19.39 -2.42 -4.74
N GLY A 102 -20.28 -2.93 -3.89
CA GLY A 102 -21.55 -3.53 -4.30
C GLY A 102 -22.11 -4.48 -3.26
N ARG A 103 -23.11 -5.28 -3.65
CA ARG A 103 -23.71 -6.31 -2.79
C ARG A 103 -23.34 -7.67 -3.35
N ALA A 104 -22.81 -8.56 -2.51
CA ALA A 104 -22.52 -9.92 -2.92
C ALA A 104 -23.84 -10.69 -3.07
N GLU A 105 -24.06 -11.27 -4.24
CA GLU A 105 -25.29 -12.02 -4.55
C GLU A 105 -25.12 -13.52 -4.26
N GLU A 106 -23.90 -14.03 -4.41
CA GLU A 106 -23.56 -15.45 -4.31
C GLU A 106 -22.39 -15.69 -3.35
N GLY A 107 -22.15 -16.97 -3.04
CA GLY A 107 -21.03 -17.40 -2.21
C GLY A 107 -21.17 -17.08 -0.72
N PRO A 108 -20.08 -17.19 0.07
CA PRO A 108 -20.12 -17.08 1.53
C PRO A 108 -20.48 -15.68 2.05
N LEU A 109 -20.34 -14.63 1.23
CA LEU A 109 -20.71 -13.26 1.59
C LEU A 109 -22.10 -12.85 1.04
N ALA A 110 -22.86 -13.79 0.47
CA ALA A 110 -24.16 -13.51 -0.13
C ALA A 110 -25.09 -12.72 0.81
N GLY A 111 -25.70 -11.68 0.27
CA GLY A 111 -26.58 -10.75 0.97
C GLY A 111 -25.87 -9.63 1.74
N LEU A 112 -24.53 -9.68 1.87
CA LEU A 112 -23.72 -8.62 2.48
C LEU A 112 -23.36 -7.54 1.47
N THR A 113 -23.25 -6.32 1.97
CA THR A 113 -22.71 -5.17 1.24
C THR A 113 -21.20 -5.10 1.45
N VAL A 114 -20.46 -4.94 0.36
CA VAL A 114 -19.01 -4.83 0.28
C VAL A 114 -18.63 -3.39 -0.06
N TYR A 115 -17.65 -2.84 0.64
CA TYR A 115 -17.19 -1.46 0.44
C TYR A 115 -15.69 -1.33 0.73
N ASP A 116 -15.06 -0.26 0.25
CA ASP A 116 -13.66 0.05 0.56
C ASP A 116 -13.55 0.51 2.02
N ALA A 117 -12.88 -0.30 2.85
CA ALA A 117 -12.76 -0.07 4.28
C ALA A 117 -11.97 1.20 4.60
N LEU A 118 -11.06 1.67 3.74
CA LEU A 118 -10.29 2.90 4.00
C LEU A 118 -11.18 4.14 4.01
N GLN A 119 -12.35 4.07 3.36
CA GLN A 119 -13.33 5.16 3.30
C GLN A 119 -14.34 5.11 4.46
N ASP A 120 -14.32 4.07 5.29
CA ASP A 120 -15.14 3.97 6.51
C ASP A 120 -14.33 4.47 7.71
N PRO A 121 -14.71 5.61 8.34
CA PRO A 121 -13.96 6.18 9.46
C PRO A 121 -13.73 5.18 10.61
N ARG A 122 -14.68 4.27 10.85
CA ARG A 122 -14.52 3.23 11.88
C ARG A 122 -13.41 2.26 11.52
N SER A 123 -13.37 1.80 10.27
CA SER A 123 -12.35 0.86 9.80
C SER A 123 -10.97 1.53 9.72
N ALA A 124 -10.90 2.78 9.28
CA ALA A 124 -9.67 3.57 9.30
C ALA A 124 -9.14 3.76 10.74
N GLN A 125 -10.01 4.06 11.70
CA GLN A 125 -9.61 4.14 13.11
C GLN A 125 -9.08 2.81 13.64
N LEU A 126 -9.75 1.69 13.34
CA LEU A 126 -9.30 0.36 13.75
C LEU A 126 -7.98 -0.05 13.10
N LEU A 127 -7.69 0.42 11.88
CA LEU A 127 -6.40 0.22 11.24
C LEU A 127 -5.27 0.96 11.98
N LEU A 128 -5.52 2.19 12.45
CA LEU A 128 -4.56 2.88 13.33
C LEU A 128 -4.34 2.09 14.62
N GLU A 129 -5.40 1.65 15.30
CA GLU A 129 -5.27 0.84 16.52
C GLU A 129 -4.48 -0.45 16.28
N ARG A 130 -4.64 -1.06 15.10
CA ARG A 130 -3.82 -2.21 14.69
C ARG A 130 -2.34 -1.83 14.54
N LEU A 131 -2.01 -0.71 13.89
CA LEU A 131 -0.62 -0.25 13.73
C LEU A 131 0.05 0.12 15.06
N ARG A 132 -0.71 0.61 16.03
CA ARG A 132 -0.22 0.97 17.38
C ARG A 132 0.22 -0.23 18.21
N GLN A 133 -0.15 -1.44 17.83
CA GLN A 133 0.11 -2.66 18.58
C GLN A 133 0.95 -3.63 17.74
N PRO A 134 2.29 -3.57 17.77
CA PRO A 134 3.12 -4.50 17.00
C PRO A 134 2.73 -5.97 17.21
N GLY A 135 2.78 -6.76 16.14
CA GLY A 135 2.43 -8.19 16.20
C GLY A 135 1.89 -8.75 14.90
N ALA A 136 1.34 -9.96 14.97
CA ALA A 136 0.88 -10.72 13.81
C ALA A 136 -0.65 -10.77 13.69
N ALA A 137 -1.16 -10.77 12.46
CA ALA A 137 -2.52 -11.19 12.13
C ALA A 137 -2.46 -12.11 10.90
N GLY A 138 -2.49 -13.43 11.11
CA GLY A 138 -2.21 -14.39 10.04
C GLY A 138 -0.81 -14.16 9.42
N PRO A 139 -0.70 -13.99 8.09
CA PRO A 139 0.57 -13.68 7.42
C PRO A 139 0.98 -12.20 7.54
N LEU A 140 0.11 -11.33 8.06
CA LEU A 140 0.42 -9.92 8.21
C LEU A 140 1.28 -9.68 9.45
N ARG A 141 2.25 -8.78 9.33
CA ARG A 141 3.15 -8.34 10.39
C ARG A 141 3.03 -6.82 10.51
N PHE A 142 2.87 -6.36 11.74
CA PHE A 142 2.75 -4.96 12.09
C PHE A 142 3.91 -4.62 13.01
N GLU A 143 4.65 -3.58 12.66
CA GLU A 143 5.87 -3.15 13.32
C GLU A 143 5.80 -1.64 13.56
N ALA A 144 6.48 -1.18 14.60
CA ALA A 144 6.51 0.23 14.97
C ALA A 144 7.88 0.58 15.57
N ASP A 145 8.28 1.83 15.40
CA ASP A 145 9.42 2.38 16.12
C ASP A 145 9.07 2.48 17.62
N PRO A 146 9.77 1.75 18.51
CA PRO A 146 9.45 1.75 19.93
C PRO A 146 9.73 3.10 20.62
N SER A 147 10.46 4.00 19.97
CA SER A 147 10.76 5.34 20.49
C SER A 147 9.65 6.36 20.22
N VAL A 148 8.70 6.06 19.32
CA VAL A 148 7.63 6.98 18.94
C VAL A 148 6.28 6.49 19.48
N HIS A 149 5.63 7.33 20.28
CA HIS A 149 4.27 7.06 20.74
C HIS A 149 3.24 7.58 19.74
N VAL A 150 2.35 6.70 19.27
CA VAL A 150 1.16 7.09 18.49
C VAL A 150 -0.05 7.16 19.44
N PRO A 151 -0.70 8.32 19.59
CA PRO A 151 -1.90 8.47 20.42
C PRO A 151 -3.10 7.65 19.93
N ALA A 152 -4.00 7.32 20.86
CA ALA A 152 -5.27 6.68 20.55
C ALA A 152 -6.28 7.68 20.02
N GLY A 153 -7.28 7.21 19.27
CA GLY A 153 -8.47 8.02 18.99
C GLY A 153 -8.24 9.22 18.05
N LEU A 154 -7.10 9.26 17.34
CA LEU A 154 -6.88 10.25 16.30
C LEU A 154 -7.92 10.07 15.17
N VAL A 155 -8.53 11.18 14.75
CA VAL A 155 -9.60 11.15 13.75
C VAL A 155 -9.01 10.90 12.36
N PRO A 156 -9.44 9.85 11.63
CA PRO A 156 -8.97 9.58 10.29
C PRO A 156 -9.63 10.48 9.23
N ARG A 157 -8.85 10.87 8.23
CA ARG A 157 -9.30 11.61 7.05
C ARG A 157 -8.59 11.08 5.80
N VAL A 158 -9.36 10.64 4.81
CA VAL A 158 -8.81 10.17 3.53
C VAL A 158 -8.31 11.37 2.71
N LEU A 159 -7.14 11.24 2.09
CA LEU A 159 -6.62 12.17 1.09
C LEU A 159 -6.95 11.68 -0.32
N GLU A 160 -7.65 12.50 -1.11
CA GLU A 160 -8.05 12.15 -2.49
C GLU A 160 -6.99 12.53 -3.56
N ALA A 161 -5.86 13.10 -3.14
CA ALA A 161 -4.87 13.70 -4.06
C ALA A 161 -3.95 12.67 -4.75
N GLU A 162 -3.61 11.56 -4.09
CA GLU A 162 -2.59 10.62 -4.58
C GLU A 162 -3.06 9.74 -5.74
N GLN A 163 -2.15 9.48 -6.69
CA GLN A 163 -2.46 8.76 -7.93
C GLN A 163 -2.27 7.25 -7.83
N SER A 164 -1.30 6.75 -7.06
CA SER A 164 -0.90 5.33 -7.04
C SER A 164 -1.26 4.58 -5.76
N ASN A 165 -1.57 5.30 -4.68
CA ASN A 165 -1.80 4.74 -3.35
C ASN A 165 -3.03 5.39 -2.69
N SER A 166 -3.41 4.89 -1.52
CA SER A 166 -4.44 5.53 -0.69
C SER A 166 -3.81 6.04 0.59
N SER A 167 -4.06 7.30 0.94
CA SER A 167 -3.49 7.92 2.12
C SER A 167 -4.55 8.39 3.11
N LEU A 168 -4.25 8.20 4.39
CA LEU A 168 -5.09 8.57 5.53
C LEU A 168 -4.29 9.47 6.46
N VAL A 169 -4.79 10.66 6.76
CA VAL A 169 -4.26 11.52 7.82
C VAL A 169 -4.99 11.20 9.12
N TYR A 170 -4.26 11.09 10.21
CA TYR A 170 -4.79 10.87 11.56
C TYR A 170 -4.46 12.07 12.45
N GLY A 171 -5.51 12.81 12.85
CA GLY A 171 -5.39 13.95 13.77
C GLY A 171 -4.46 15.08 13.30
N ASP A 172 -4.18 15.15 12.01
CA ASP A 172 -3.16 16.04 11.42
C ASP A 172 -1.73 15.88 12.01
N GLU A 173 -1.46 14.74 12.66
CA GLU A 173 -0.16 14.39 13.24
C GLU A 173 0.56 13.31 12.44
N PHE A 174 -0.19 12.36 11.87
CA PHE A 174 0.38 11.23 11.12
C PHE A 174 -0.32 11.04 9.79
N ILE A 175 0.42 10.52 8.82
CA ILE A 175 -0.10 10.10 7.52
C ILE A 175 0.27 8.63 7.30
N LEU A 176 -0.73 7.83 7.03
CA LEU A 176 -0.61 6.43 6.61
C LEU A 176 -0.76 6.36 5.10
N LYS A 177 0.25 5.82 4.44
CA LYS A 177 0.21 5.46 3.03
C LYS A 177 -0.03 3.95 2.90
N VAL A 178 -1.13 3.57 2.26
CA VAL A 178 -1.48 2.18 1.96
C VAL A 178 -1.16 1.90 0.50
N PHE A 179 -0.24 0.97 0.26
CA PHE A 179 0.20 0.63 -1.09
C PHE A 179 -0.85 -0.21 -1.81
N ARG A 180 -1.42 0.32 -2.90
CA ARG A 180 -2.51 -0.38 -3.61
C ARG A 180 -1.98 -1.43 -4.56
N ARG A 181 -0.95 -1.11 -5.32
CA ARG A 181 -0.20 -2.08 -6.13
C ARG A 181 1.01 -2.54 -5.33
N VAL A 182 1.10 -3.83 -5.05
CA VAL A 182 2.11 -4.42 -4.17
C VAL A 182 3.20 -5.07 -5.00
N GLN A 183 4.44 -4.77 -4.65
CA GLN A 183 5.63 -5.40 -5.23
C GLN A 183 6.30 -6.30 -4.17
N PRO A 184 6.93 -7.41 -4.58
CA PRO A 184 7.73 -8.22 -3.66
C PRO A 184 8.87 -7.40 -3.05
N GLY A 185 9.19 -7.71 -1.79
CA GLY A 185 10.30 -7.13 -1.05
C GLY A 185 9.96 -5.87 -0.24
N ILE A 186 11.01 -5.20 0.21
CA ILE A 186 10.91 -3.96 0.97
C ILE A 186 10.58 -2.83 0.00
N ASN A 187 9.55 -2.04 0.30
CA ASN A 187 9.21 -0.88 -0.51
C ASN A 187 10.20 0.26 -0.23
N PRO A 188 10.64 1.04 -1.25
CA PRO A 188 11.50 2.19 -1.04
C PRO A 188 10.97 3.23 -0.05
N ASP A 189 9.64 3.40 0.06
CA ASP A 189 9.01 4.29 1.04
C ASP A 189 9.13 3.77 2.49
N LEU A 190 9.56 2.52 2.69
CA LEU A 190 9.98 1.97 3.98
C LEU A 190 11.51 2.01 4.12
N GLU A 191 12.23 1.52 3.12
CA GLU A 191 13.68 1.36 3.15
C GLU A 191 14.44 2.69 3.24
N VAL A 192 14.09 3.65 2.37
CA VAL A 192 14.85 4.90 2.21
C VAL A 192 14.69 5.82 3.43
N PRO A 193 13.48 6.11 3.94
CA PRO A 193 13.34 6.93 5.14
C PRO A 193 14.00 6.30 6.37
N GLY A 194 13.93 4.97 6.52
CA GLY A 194 14.61 4.25 7.59
C GLY A 194 16.14 4.38 7.51
N ALA A 195 16.69 4.23 6.31
CA ALA A 195 18.12 4.41 6.06
C ALA A 195 18.59 5.85 6.32
N LEU A 196 17.82 6.85 5.87
CA LEU A 196 18.11 8.27 6.11
C LEU A 196 18.09 8.61 7.61
N ALA A 197 17.08 8.14 8.34
CA ALA A 197 17.00 8.31 9.79
C ALA A 197 18.21 7.68 10.50
N GLY A 198 18.65 6.50 10.05
CA GLY A 198 19.85 5.83 10.55
C GLY A 198 21.15 6.63 10.33
N GLN A 199 21.20 7.52 9.34
CA GLN A 199 22.30 8.46 9.10
C GLN A 199 22.11 9.81 9.80
N GLY A 200 21.04 9.98 10.60
CA GLY A 200 20.71 11.25 11.25
C GLY A 200 20.19 12.33 10.29
N CYS A 201 19.75 11.96 9.09
CA CYS A 201 19.20 12.91 8.12
C CYS A 201 17.75 13.26 8.47
N GLY A 202 17.54 14.44 9.05
CA GLY A 202 16.21 14.95 9.44
C GLY A 202 15.40 15.60 8.31
N ARG A 203 15.84 15.51 7.05
CA ARG A 203 15.13 16.13 5.90
C ARG A 203 13.91 15.34 5.44
N VAL A 204 13.82 14.06 5.83
CA VAL A 204 12.68 13.19 5.57
C VAL A 204 12.12 12.73 6.91
N PRO A 205 10.80 12.83 7.15
CA PRO A 205 10.19 12.32 8.38
C PRO A 205 10.51 10.84 8.58
N ALA A 206 11.00 10.48 9.77
CA ALA A 206 11.25 9.09 10.12
C ALA A 206 9.93 8.31 10.21
N LEU A 207 9.98 7.02 9.90
CA LEU A 207 8.81 6.15 9.96
C LEU A 207 8.44 5.81 11.40
N VAL A 208 7.13 5.69 11.64
CA VAL A 208 6.58 5.47 12.98
C VAL A 208 6.03 4.07 13.11
N ALA A 209 5.36 3.58 12.07
CA ALA A 209 4.88 2.21 11.99
C ALA A 209 4.78 1.76 10.55
N TRP A 210 4.79 0.46 10.32
CA TRP A 210 4.57 -0.13 9.00
C TRP A 210 3.96 -1.51 9.15
N PHE A 211 3.43 -2.02 8.04
CA PHE A 211 2.98 -3.39 7.99
C PHE A 211 3.33 -4.03 6.66
N HIS A 212 3.56 -5.32 6.71
CA HIS A 212 3.94 -6.15 5.58
C HIS A 212 3.25 -7.51 5.66
N THR A 213 3.34 -8.28 4.58
CA THR A 213 2.88 -9.67 4.55
C THR A 213 4.07 -10.59 4.38
N THR A 214 3.99 -11.80 4.91
CA THR A 214 4.92 -12.91 4.62
C THR A 214 4.36 -13.90 3.58
N HIS A 215 3.13 -13.66 3.08
CA HIS A 215 2.46 -14.55 2.12
C HIS A 215 1.72 -13.74 1.03
N PRO A 216 1.76 -14.17 -0.25
CA PRO A 216 2.48 -15.34 -0.77
C PRO A 216 4.00 -15.18 -0.81
N GLN A 217 4.49 -13.97 -0.62
CA GLN A 217 5.90 -13.61 -0.51
C GLN A 217 6.01 -12.35 0.37
N GLU A 218 7.21 -12.05 0.85
CA GLU A 218 7.42 -10.82 1.61
C GLU A 218 7.14 -9.59 0.76
N ALA A 219 6.34 -8.66 1.29
CA ALA A 219 6.03 -7.41 0.62
C ALA A 219 5.56 -6.35 1.62
N THR A 220 6.09 -5.14 1.51
CA THR A 220 5.61 -3.99 2.29
C THR A 220 4.22 -3.56 1.81
N LEU A 221 3.30 -3.34 2.74
CA LEU A 221 1.90 -3.05 2.44
C LEU A 221 1.47 -1.62 2.81
N GLY A 222 2.15 -1.00 3.75
CA GLY A 222 1.93 0.42 4.05
C GLY A 222 2.84 0.92 5.15
N VAL A 223 2.96 2.25 5.21
CA VAL A 223 3.83 2.98 6.12
C VAL A 223 3.10 4.14 6.76
N LEU A 224 3.33 4.35 8.05
CA LEU A 224 2.85 5.46 8.87
C LEU A 224 4.04 6.35 9.21
N GLN A 225 3.91 7.64 8.94
CA GLN A 225 4.94 8.64 9.19
C GLN A 225 4.31 9.93 9.74
N PRO A 226 5.10 10.86 10.31
CA PRO A 226 4.61 12.16 10.70
C PRO A 226 3.99 12.90 9.50
N PHE A 227 2.84 13.52 9.74
CA PHE A 227 2.22 14.45 8.80
C PHE A 227 2.72 15.86 9.10
N LEU A 228 2.96 16.64 8.04
CA LEU A 228 3.42 18.02 8.14
C LEU A 228 2.28 18.95 7.70
N PRO A 229 1.31 19.26 8.59
CA PRO A 229 0.11 20.01 8.21
C PRO A 229 0.40 21.43 7.73
N ASP A 230 1.47 22.04 8.23
CA ASP A 230 1.90 23.40 7.88
C ASP A 230 2.88 23.44 6.71
N ALA A 231 3.21 22.29 6.10
CA ALA A 231 4.10 22.24 4.95
C ALA A 231 3.39 22.77 3.70
N SER A 232 4.11 23.59 2.93
CA SER A 232 3.66 24.04 1.61
C SER A 232 4.29 23.20 0.51
N ASP A 233 3.50 22.87 -0.51
CA ASP A 233 4.02 22.25 -1.72
C ASP A 233 5.01 23.20 -2.43
N GLY A 234 6.20 22.69 -2.75
CA GLY A 234 7.28 23.50 -3.30
C GLY A 234 6.97 24.06 -4.69
N TRP A 235 6.17 23.34 -5.48
CA TRP A 235 5.73 23.80 -6.79
C TRP A 235 4.71 24.93 -6.68
N ALA A 236 3.70 24.77 -5.81
CA ALA A 236 2.73 25.81 -5.52
C ALA A 236 3.40 27.08 -4.97
N LEU A 237 4.37 26.94 -4.06
CA LEU A 237 5.14 28.04 -3.52
C LEU A 237 5.91 28.80 -4.61
N ALA A 238 6.57 28.08 -5.53
CA ALA A 238 7.29 28.68 -6.65
C ALA A 238 6.34 29.43 -7.61
N LEU A 239 5.17 28.86 -7.91
CA LEU A 239 4.16 29.51 -8.74
C LEU A 239 3.59 30.77 -8.10
N GLN A 240 3.39 30.77 -6.78
CA GLN A 240 2.94 31.94 -6.04
C GLN A 240 3.97 33.08 -6.09
N ALA A 241 5.25 32.77 -5.85
CA ALA A 241 6.32 33.76 -5.97
C ALA A 241 6.40 34.34 -7.40
N LEU A 242 6.31 33.48 -8.42
CA LEU A 242 6.30 33.91 -9.82
C LEU A 242 5.11 34.83 -10.13
N ALA A 243 3.91 34.50 -9.64
CA ALA A 243 2.71 35.30 -9.87
C ALA A 243 2.76 36.66 -9.15
N ALA A 244 3.40 36.73 -7.98
CA ALA A 244 3.61 37.97 -7.22
C ALA A 244 4.76 38.84 -7.77
N GLY A 245 5.65 38.27 -8.61
CA GLY A 245 6.87 38.93 -9.06
C GLY A 245 7.98 38.93 -8.01
N ASP A 246 7.90 38.04 -7.02
CA ASP A 246 8.85 37.93 -5.92
C ASP A 246 10.09 37.10 -6.32
N GLU A 247 11.24 37.37 -5.69
CA GLU A 247 12.42 36.53 -5.85
C GLU A 247 12.26 35.18 -5.15
N PHE A 248 12.70 34.10 -5.81
CA PHE A 248 12.65 32.73 -5.27
C PHE A 248 14.05 32.15 -4.95
N THR A 249 15.10 32.98 -5.03
CA THR A 249 16.50 32.53 -4.96
C THR A 249 16.87 31.94 -3.60
N VAL A 250 16.29 32.44 -2.50
CA VAL A 250 16.57 31.94 -1.15
C VAL A 250 15.99 30.53 -0.98
N GLN A 251 14.72 30.34 -1.35
CA GLN A 251 14.01 29.07 -1.28
C GLN A 251 14.68 28.01 -2.17
N ALA A 252 15.08 28.39 -3.39
CA ALA A 252 15.83 27.52 -4.29
C ALA A 252 17.18 27.09 -3.70
N ARG A 253 17.92 28.00 -3.05
CA ARG A 253 19.18 27.68 -2.37
C ARG A 253 18.97 26.71 -1.19
N GLU A 254 17.95 26.93 -0.37
CA GLU A 254 17.62 26.05 0.74
C GLU A 254 17.16 24.66 0.26
N LEU A 255 16.37 24.58 -0.82
CA LEU A 255 16.03 23.31 -1.45
C LEU A 255 17.27 22.57 -1.98
N GLY A 256 18.23 23.31 -2.55
CA GLY A 256 19.52 22.75 -3.00
C GLY A 256 20.34 22.16 -1.84
N ARG A 257 20.40 22.87 -0.70
CA ARG A 257 21.05 22.38 0.53
C ARG A 257 20.38 21.13 1.07
N ALA A 258 19.06 21.15 1.23
CA ALA A 258 18.30 19.99 1.70
C ALA A 258 18.48 18.77 0.78
N THR A 259 18.45 18.97 -0.53
CA THR A 259 18.71 17.89 -1.52
C THR A 259 20.11 17.32 -1.36
N ALA A 260 21.13 18.16 -1.19
CA ALA A 260 22.51 17.71 -0.99
C ALA A 260 22.66 16.89 0.30
N GLU A 261 22.04 17.32 1.41
CA GLU A 261 22.05 16.58 2.68
C GLU A 261 21.42 15.20 2.54
N VAL A 262 20.29 15.09 1.83
CA VAL A 262 19.65 13.79 1.53
C VAL A 262 20.57 12.92 0.68
N HIS A 263 21.16 13.45 -0.39
CA HIS A 263 22.05 12.66 -1.27
C HIS A 263 23.30 12.16 -0.55
N LEU A 264 23.91 12.98 0.32
CA LEU A 264 25.07 12.57 1.11
C LEU A 264 24.70 11.46 2.10
N ALA A 265 23.54 11.58 2.76
CA ALA A 265 23.03 10.54 3.65
C ALA A 265 22.70 9.24 2.90
N LEU A 266 22.09 9.32 1.70
CA LEU A 266 21.85 8.15 0.86
C LEU A 266 23.15 7.46 0.44
N ALA A 267 24.17 8.23 0.01
CA ALA A 267 25.46 7.67 -0.38
C ALA A 267 26.17 6.97 0.78
N ALA A 268 25.99 7.47 2.01
CA ALA A 268 26.52 6.84 3.22
C ALA A 268 25.75 5.57 3.60
N ALA A 269 24.41 5.60 3.51
CA ALA A 269 23.55 4.48 3.88
C ALA A 269 23.56 3.34 2.85
N PHE A 270 23.69 3.67 1.57
CA PHE A 270 23.75 2.75 0.45
C PHE A 270 25.06 2.97 -0.31
N PRO A 271 26.20 2.50 0.22
CA PRO A 271 27.47 2.57 -0.49
C PRO A 271 27.33 1.89 -1.85
N ALA A 272 27.86 2.52 -2.91
CA ALA A 272 27.79 1.95 -4.25
C ALA A 272 28.38 0.53 -4.26
N GLY A 273 27.53 -0.48 -4.40
CA GLY A 273 27.91 -1.86 -4.69
C GLY A 273 28.45 -2.00 -6.12
N ALA A 274 29.03 -3.16 -6.44
CA ALA A 274 29.61 -3.43 -7.76
C ALA A 274 28.63 -3.11 -8.90
N HIS A 275 29.18 -2.49 -9.95
CA HIS A 275 28.52 -1.88 -11.11
C HIS A 275 27.43 -2.72 -11.83
N ASP A 276 27.36 -4.02 -11.57
CA ASP A 276 26.64 -5.00 -12.38
C ASP A 276 25.11 -4.88 -12.29
N GLU A 277 24.54 -4.53 -11.12
CA GLU A 277 23.07 -4.35 -10.99
C GLU A 277 22.58 -3.04 -11.62
N SER A 278 23.36 -1.98 -11.50
CA SER A 278 23.08 -0.69 -12.14
C SER A 278 23.13 -0.81 -13.66
N VAL A 279 24.08 -1.59 -14.21
CA VAL A 279 24.17 -1.88 -15.65
C VAL A 279 22.96 -2.70 -16.12
N ARG A 280 22.54 -3.71 -15.37
CA ARG A 280 21.32 -4.49 -15.69
C ARG A 280 20.06 -3.63 -15.66
N THR A 281 19.93 -2.77 -14.66
CA THR A 281 18.78 -1.86 -14.52
C THR A 281 18.75 -0.83 -15.64
N ALA A 282 19.91 -0.25 -15.98
CA ALA A 282 20.05 0.67 -17.11
C ALA A 282 19.70 -0.01 -18.43
N ALA A 283 20.20 -1.22 -18.67
CA ALA A 283 19.87 -2.01 -19.86
C ALA A 283 18.35 -2.26 -19.96
N ALA A 284 17.69 -2.65 -18.87
CA ALA A 284 16.24 -2.86 -18.84
C ALA A 284 15.43 -1.55 -18.98
N MET A 285 15.98 -0.40 -18.59
CA MET A 285 15.37 0.92 -18.85
C MET A 285 15.49 1.29 -20.34
N THR A 286 16.66 1.09 -20.94
CA THR A 286 16.89 1.33 -22.38
C THR A 286 16.01 0.44 -23.24
N GLU A 287 15.89 -0.85 -22.90
CA GLU A 287 15.07 -1.80 -23.65
C GLU A 287 13.57 -1.42 -23.61
N ARG A 288 13.09 -0.91 -22.47
CA ARG A 288 11.72 -0.36 -22.34
C ARG A 288 11.53 0.94 -23.12
N LEU A 289 12.56 1.78 -23.19
CA LEU A 289 12.54 3.02 -23.97
C LEU A 289 12.44 2.70 -25.47
N ASP A 290 13.28 1.78 -25.97
CA ASP A 290 13.28 1.36 -27.37
C ASP A 290 11.96 0.69 -27.77
N ALA A 291 11.39 -0.14 -26.89
CA ALA A 291 10.09 -0.76 -27.11
C ALA A 291 8.92 0.24 -27.12
N ALA A 292 9.06 1.40 -26.48
CA ALA A 292 8.06 2.46 -26.48
C ALA A 292 8.22 3.45 -27.66
N ALA A 293 9.37 3.42 -28.34
CA ALA A 293 9.66 4.26 -29.51
C ALA A 293 9.19 3.63 -30.84
N HIS A 294 8.66 2.41 -30.81
CA HIS A 294 8.08 1.66 -31.94
C HIS A 294 6.58 1.42 -31.74
#